data_AF-A0A849FNT9-F1
#
_entry.id   AF-A0A849FNT9-F1
#
_cell.length_a   1.000
_cell.length_b   1.000
_cell.length_c   1.000
_cell.angle_alpha   90.00
_cell.angle_beta   90.00
_cell.angle_gamma   90.00
#
_symmetry.space_group_name_H-M   'P 1'
#
loop_
_entity.id
_entity.type
_entity.pdbx_description
1 polymer ?
#
loop_
_entity_poly.entity_id
_entity_poly.type
_entity_poly.pdbx_seq_one_letter_code
_entity_poly.pdbx_strand_id
1 'polypeptide(L)'
;AALGGLPAILSMAGAPEVPDLVVECAGHGGLREHGVSVLERGCPLLTASIGALADDALHTALRDAAQAAGSRLHLATGAIGALDAIGAARVGTLKSVTYTGRKPPRGWVGSRAGEVLELEAMTGPAQAHFDGTARDAALLYPKNANVAAAVALAGLGFDATRVQLIADPGATANIHEIHAEGDFGSLRFEIAGNTLPGNPRTSALAAMSMVKEIAAMSAPVGF
;
A
#
# COMPACT_ATOMS: atom_id res chain seq x y z
N ALA A 1 11.82 -25.65 -6.42
CA ALA A 1 10.69 -25.88 -5.50
C ALA A 1 9.75 -24.67 -5.36
N ALA A 2 10.25 -23.43 -5.21
CA ALA A 2 9.39 -22.25 -5.00
C ALA A 2 8.58 -21.76 -6.21
N LEU A 3 9.03 -22.01 -7.45
CA LEU A 3 8.39 -21.51 -8.67
C LEU A 3 7.53 -22.56 -9.40
N GLY A 4 7.37 -23.77 -8.86
CA GLY A 4 6.50 -24.79 -9.46
C GLY A 4 6.83 -25.20 -10.92
N GLY A 5 8.06 -24.96 -11.40
CA GLY A 5 8.44 -25.22 -12.80
C GLY A 5 8.21 -24.04 -13.76
N LEU A 6 7.76 -22.89 -13.26
CA LEU A 6 7.66 -21.66 -14.04
C LEU A 6 9.06 -21.14 -14.41
N PRO A 7 9.23 -20.59 -15.64
CA PRO A 7 10.47 -19.96 -16.05
C PRO A 7 10.77 -18.75 -15.17
N ALA A 8 12.03 -18.63 -14.75
CA ALA A 8 12.53 -17.49 -14.00
C ALA A 8 13.38 -16.62 -14.92
N ILE A 9 13.08 -15.33 -14.97
CA ILE A 9 13.92 -14.32 -15.62
C ILE A 9 14.46 -13.38 -14.54
N LEU A 10 15.72 -12.99 -14.66
CA LEU A 10 16.39 -12.11 -13.69
C LEU A 10 16.27 -10.63 -14.03
N SER A 11 15.83 -10.32 -15.25
CA SER A 11 15.58 -8.96 -15.71
C SER A 11 14.58 -8.96 -16.85
N MET A 12 13.95 -7.81 -17.09
CA MET A 12 13.08 -7.62 -18.25
C MET A 12 13.79 -7.78 -19.60
N ALA A 13 15.12 -7.65 -19.63
CA ALA A 13 15.90 -7.94 -20.85
C ALA A 13 15.96 -9.43 -21.18
N GLY A 14 15.77 -10.30 -20.18
CA GLY A 14 15.70 -11.75 -20.37
C GLY A 14 14.30 -12.27 -20.70
N ALA A 15 13.28 -11.40 -20.76
CA ALA A 15 11.94 -11.80 -21.15
C ALA A 15 11.91 -12.06 -22.67
N PRO A 16 11.39 -13.22 -23.13
CA PRO A 16 11.34 -13.55 -24.57
C PRO A 16 10.39 -12.63 -25.34
N GLU A 17 9.35 -12.13 -24.67
CA GLU A 17 8.35 -11.20 -25.19
C GLU A 17 8.01 -10.17 -24.10
N VAL A 18 7.45 -9.02 -24.51
CA VAL A 18 6.95 -8.01 -23.56
C VAL A 18 5.62 -8.50 -22.99
N PRO A 19 5.49 -8.68 -21.66
CA PRO A 19 4.24 -9.11 -21.05
C PRO A 19 3.13 -8.06 -21.20
N ASP A 20 1.87 -8.51 -21.23
CA ASP A 20 0.72 -7.60 -21.19
C ASP A 20 0.62 -6.82 -19.87
N LEU A 21 1.13 -7.41 -18.79
CA LEU A 21 1.16 -6.82 -17.45
C LEU A 21 2.28 -7.46 -16.62
N VAL A 22 3.02 -6.65 -15.87
CA VAL A 22 3.88 -7.11 -14.77
C VAL A 22 3.22 -6.80 -13.44
N VAL A 23 3.25 -7.77 -12.53
CA VAL A 23 2.68 -7.66 -11.18
C VAL A 23 3.79 -7.71 -10.15
N GLU A 24 3.99 -6.62 -9.42
CA GLU A 24 5.00 -6.51 -8.36
C GLU A 24 4.39 -6.88 -7.01
N CYS A 25 4.93 -7.97 -6.44
CA CYS A 25 4.65 -8.49 -5.10
C CYS A 25 5.94 -8.80 -4.31
N ALA A 26 7.05 -8.15 -4.67
CA ALA A 26 8.40 -8.40 -4.15
C ALA A 26 8.80 -7.46 -3.00
N GLY A 27 8.01 -6.43 -2.73
CA GLY A 27 8.30 -5.40 -1.75
C GLY A 27 9.02 -4.19 -2.37
N HIS A 28 9.30 -3.19 -1.52
CA HIS A 28 9.88 -1.92 -1.96
C HIS A 28 11.20 -2.08 -2.73
N GLY A 29 12.03 -3.08 -2.35
CA GLY A 29 13.29 -3.38 -3.04
C GLY A 29 13.06 -3.83 -4.48
N GLY A 30 12.14 -4.78 -4.71
CA GLY A 30 11.84 -5.28 -6.05
C GLY A 30 11.22 -4.21 -6.96
N LEU A 31 10.35 -3.35 -6.42
CA LEU A 31 9.82 -2.22 -7.19
C LEU A 31 10.94 -1.23 -7.57
N ARG A 32 11.86 -0.91 -6.65
CA ARG A 32 12.98 -0.02 -6.93
C ARG A 32 13.95 -0.59 -7.96
N GLU A 33 14.21 -1.89 -7.88
CA GLU A 33 15.17 -2.58 -8.75
C GLU A 33 14.64 -2.75 -10.17
N HIS A 34 13.34 -3.05 -10.33
CA HIS A 34 12.80 -3.46 -11.63
C HIS A 34 11.75 -2.52 -12.22
N GLY A 35 11.08 -1.70 -11.40
CA GLY A 35 9.88 -0.98 -11.82
C GLY A 35 10.10 -0.02 -12.98
N VAL A 36 11.20 0.75 -12.96
CA VAL A 36 11.55 1.68 -14.05
C VAL A 36 11.79 0.90 -15.35
N SER A 37 12.60 -0.16 -15.32
CA SER A 37 12.92 -0.96 -16.52
C SER A 37 11.70 -1.64 -17.13
N VAL A 38 10.72 -2.04 -16.29
CA VAL A 38 9.43 -2.56 -16.77
C VAL A 38 8.68 -1.48 -17.54
N LEU A 39 8.52 -0.30 -16.95
CA LEU A 39 7.73 0.80 -17.51
C LEU A 39 8.36 1.35 -18.79
N GLU A 40 9.68 1.50 -18.85
CA GLU A 40 10.45 1.96 -20.03
C GLU A 40 10.27 1.07 -21.26
N ARG A 41 9.96 -0.22 -21.05
CA ARG A 41 9.66 -1.16 -22.15
C ARG A 41 8.23 -1.07 -22.67
N GLY A 42 7.45 -0.10 -22.19
CA GLY A 42 6.04 0.03 -22.55
C GLY A 42 5.12 -0.95 -21.81
N CYS A 43 5.64 -1.73 -20.86
CA CYS A 43 4.85 -2.74 -20.14
C CYS A 43 4.11 -2.10 -18.94
N PRO A 44 2.78 -2.23 -18.84
CA PRO A 44 2.04 -1.83 -17.64
C PRO A 44 2.54 -2.57 -16.40
N LEU A 45 2.58 -1.87 -15.27
CA LEU A 45 3.05 -2.40 -13.98
C LEU A 45 1.97 -2.21 -12.93
N LEU A 46 1.52 -3.29 -12.27
CA LEU A 46 0.67 -3.25 -11.08
C LEU A 46 1.53 -3.52 -9.83
N THR A 47 1.54 -2.60 -8.86
CA THR A 47 2.34 -2.73 -7.63
C THR A 47 1.49 -2.83 -6.36
N ALA A 48 1.90 -3.69 -5.43
CA ALA A 48 1.42 -3.71 -4.04
C ALA A 48 2.28 -2.88 -3.07
N SER A 49 3.49 -2.49 -3.50
CA SER A 49 4.52 -1.85 -2.69
C SER A 49 4.42 -0.32 -2.68
N ILE A 50 3.20 0.20 -2.55
CA ILE A 50 2.89 1.63 -2.72
C ILE A 50 3.69 2.53 -1.76
N GLY A 51 4.04 2.02 -0.57
CA GLY A 51 4.88 2.75 0.39
C GLY A 51 6.25 3.18 -0.16
N ALA A 52 6.78 2.48 -1.16
CA ALA A 52 8.04 2.87 -1.81
C ALA A 52 7.92 4.22 -2.54
N LEU A 53 6.71 4.64 -2.92
CA LEU A 53 6.45 5.92 -3.59
C LEU A 53 6.54 7.13 -2.64
N ALA A 54 6.74 6.90 -1.34
CA ALA A 54 7.11 7.96 -0.40
C ALA A 54 8.54 8.47 -0.60
N ASP A 55 9.36 7.77 -1.40
CA ASP A 55 10.61 8.29 -1.94
C ASP A 55 10.31 9.07 -3.23
N ASP A 56 10.46 10.39 -3.18
CA ASP A 56 10.12 11.27 -4.31
C ASP A 56 10.98 11.01 -5.55
N ALA A 57 12.23 10.56 -5.38
CA ALA A 57 13.11 10.26 -6.50
C ALA A 57 12.63 8.98 -7.21
N LEU A 58 12.27 7.95 -6.46
CA LEU A 58 11.70 6.72 -7.02
C LEU A 58 10.33 7.00 -7.68
N HIS A 59 9.45 7.74 -6.99
CA HIS A 59 8.13 8.07 -7.52
C HIS A 59 8.23 8.88 -8.83
N THR A 60 9.13 9.86 -8.88
CA THR A 60 9.41 10.65 -10.09
C THR A 60 9.93 9.77 -11.21
N ALA A 61 10.95 8.93 -10.95
CA ALA A 61 11.53 8.05 -11.96
C ALA A 61 10.48 7.08 -12.57
N LEU A 62 9.63 6.47 -11.73
CA LEU A 62 8.56 5.58 -12.20
C LEU A 62 7.52 6.33 -13.04
N ARG A 63 7.08 7.50 -12.59
CA ARG A 63 6.11 8.33 -13.34
C ARG A 63 6.66 8.74 -14.70
N ASP A 64 7.89 9.24 -14.72
CA ASP A 64 8.51 9.77 -15.93
C ASP A 64 8.78 8.63 -16.95
N ALA A 65 9.20 7.46 -16.48
CA ALA A 65 9.33 6.25 -17.30
C ALA A 65 7.98 5.81 -17.90
N ALA A 66 6.91 5.78 -17.10
CA ALA A 66 5.58 5.43 -17.57
C ALA A 66 5.09 6.41 -18.64
N GLN A 67 5.30 7.71 -18.42
CA GLN A 67 4.90 8.76 -19.36
C GLN A 67 5.69 8.67 -20.68
N ALA A 68 7.01 8.50 -20.61
CA ALA A 68 7.86 8.46 -21.81
C ALA A 68 7.56 7.26 -22.72
N ALA A 69 7.27 6.09 -22.14
CA ALA A 69 6.98 4.87 -22.88
C ALA A 69 5.49 4.67 -23.20
N GLY A 70 4.61 5.58 -22.74
CA GLY A 70 3.16 5.45 -22.88
C GLY A 70 2.54 4.32 -22.08
N SER A 71 3.25 3.74 -21.10
CA SER A 71 2.80 2.68 -20.20
C SER A 71 2.05 3.25 -18.99
N ARG A 72 1.70 2.39 -18.03
CA ARG A 72 0.93 2.77 -16.84
C ARG A 72 1.46 2.07 -15.59
N LEU A 73 1.60 2.84 -14.51
CA LEU A 73 1.78 2.31 -13.16
C LEU A 73 0.41 2.25 -12.47
N HIS A 74 -0.08 1.05 -12.24
CA HIS A 74 -1.30 0.76 -11.49
C HIS A 74 -0.96 0.48 -10.02
N LEU A 75 -1.77 1.01 -9.12
CA LEU A 75 -1.60 0.86 -7.67
C LEU A 75 -2.71 -0.05 -7.15
N ALA A 76 -2.35 -1.17 -6.53
CA ALA A 76 -3.33 -2.03 -5.88
C ALA A 76 -3.86 -1.34 -4.60
N THR A 77 -5.17 -1.24 -4.42
CA THR A 77 -5.75 -0.59 -3.23
C THR A 77 -5.29 -1.22 -1.92
N GLY A 78 -4.88 -2.49 -1.94
CA GLY A 78 -4.27 -3.16 -0.80
C GLY A 78 -5.34 -3.58 0.22
N ALA A 79 -5.06 -3.34 1.51
CA ALA A 79 -5.92 -3.78 2.61
C ALA A 79 -6.98 -2.75 3.03
N ILE A 80 -7.31 -1.79 2.16
CA ILE A 80 -8.19 -0.66 2.47
C ILE A 80 -9.22 -0.43 1.35
N GLY A 81 -10.31 0.26 1.68
CA GLY A 81 -11.34 0.73 0.75
C GLY A 81 -11.53 2.25 0.86
N ALA A 82 -12.64 2.76 0.32
CA ALA A 82 -13.02 4.18 0.30
C ALA A 82 -12.03 5.12 -0.41
N LEU A 83 -11.02 4.60 -1.12
CA LEU A 83 -10.06 5.43 -1.87
C LEU A 83 -10.72 6.16 -3.04
N ASP A 84 -11.79 5.59 -3.59
CA ASP A 84 -12.69 6.21 -4.57
C ASP A 84 -13.38 7.46 -3.99
N ALA A 85 -13.97 7.35 -2.80
CA ALA A 85 -14.61 8.46 -2.12
C ALA A 85 -13.60 9.56 -1.72
N ILE A 86 -12.41 9.17 -1.25
CA ILE A 86 -11.31 10.11 -0.95
C ILE A 86 -10.83 10.81 -2.23
N GLY A 87 -10.66 10.07 -3.32
CA GLY A 87 -10.28 10.62 -4.63
C GLY A 87 -11.32 11.58 -5.18
N ALA A 88 -12.62 11.27 -5.02
CA ALA A 88 -13.71 12.16 -5.38
C ALA A 88 -13.72 13.44 -4.51
N ALA A 89 -13.54 13.30 -3.20
CA ALA A 89 -13.47 14.42 -2.27
C ALA A 89 -12.30 15.38 -2.58
N ARG A 90 -11.18 14.85 -3.08
CA ARG A 90 -10.01 15.63 -3.52
C ARG A 90 -10.29 16.51 -4.74
N VAL A 91 -11.29 16.20 -5.56
CA VAL A 91 -11.71 17.07 -6.68
C VAL A 91 -12.29 18.39 -6.16
N GLY A 92 -12.97 18.35 -5.00
CA GLY A 92 -13.34 19.53 -4.23
C GLY A 92 -12.29 19.88 -3.17
N THR A 93 -12.71 20.60 -2.12
CA THR A 93 -11.81 20.86 -0.98
C THR A 93 -11.83 19.69 0.00
N LEU A 94 -10.82 18.83 -0.08
CA LEU A 94 -10.48 17.90 0.99
C LEU A 94 -9.63 18.65 2.03
N LYS A 95 -10.11 18.74 3.28
CA LYS A 95 -9.49 19.57 4.34
C LYS A 95 -8.57 18.76 5.23
N SER A 96 -8.96 17.54 5.58
CA SER A 96 -8.17 16.66 6.43
C SER A 96 -8.37 15.21 6.04
N VAL A 97 -7.28 14.43 6.19
CA VAL A 97 -7.31 12.96 6.09
C VAL A 97 -6.41 12.42 7.19
N THR A 98 -6.96 11.56 8.04
CA THR A 98 -6.23 10.78 9.02
C THR A 98 -6.44 9.31 8.74
N TYR A 99 -5.34 8.58 8.60
CA TYR A 99 -5.34 7.12 8.57
C TYR A 99 -4.87 6.58 9.93
N THR A 100 -5.60 5.62 10.50
CA THR A 100 -5.17 4.90 11.69
C THR A 100 -4.98 3.43 11.36
N GLY A 101 -3.76 2.93 11.58
CA GLY A 101 -3.44 1.51 11.49
C GLY A 101 -3.32 0.91 12.88
N ARG A 102 -4.20 -0.03 13.22
CA ARG A 102 -4.22 -0.69 14.52
C ARG A 102 -4.03 -2.19 14.37
N LYS A 103 -3.13 -2.78 15.16
CA LYS A 103 -2.88 -4.22 15.13
C LYS A 103 -2.66 -4.76 16.53
N PRO A 104 -2.86 -6.08 16.75
CA PRO A 104 -2.34 -6.75 17.93
C PRO A 104 -0.82 -6.51 18.05
N PRO A 105 -0.23 -6.42 19.26
CA PRO A 105 1.19 -6.14 19.45
C PRO A 105 2.11 -7.07 18.64
N ARG A 106 1.79 -8.37 18.59
CA ARG A 106 2.49 -9.37 17.75
C ARG A 106 2.58 -9.01 16.27
N GLY A 107 1.63 -8.25 15.74
CA GLY A 107 1.59 -7.80 14.34
C GLY A 107 2.59 -6.69 14.03
N TRP A 108 3.19 -6.10 15.06
CA TRP A 108 4.21 -5.05 14.96
C TRP A 108 5.65 -5.56 15.19
N VAL A 109 5.82 -6.82 15.60
CA VAL A 109 7.14 -7.43 15.85
C VAL A 109 8.00 -7.38 14.59
N GLY A 110 9.26 -6.96 14.76
CA GLY A 110 10.20 -6.74 13.65
C GLY A 110 9.96 -5.44 12.88
N SER A 111 9.14 -4.53 13.42
CA SER A 111 9.05 -3.13 12.98
C SER A 111 9.63 -2.19 14.05
N ARG A 112 9.78 -0.90 13.70
CA ARG A 112 10.23 0.17 14.61
C ARG A 112 9.38 0.30 15.87
N ALA A 113 8.16 -0.25 15.91
CA ALA A 113 7.34 -0.27 17.11
C ALA A 113 8.05 -0.94 18.32
N GLY A 114 8.89 -1.97 18.08
CA GLY A 114 9.67 -2.61 19.13
C GLY A 114 10.82 -1.76 19.70
N GLU A 115 11.17 -0.66 19.04
CA GLU A 115 12.14 0.31 19.57
C GLU A 115 11.51 1.26 20.60
N VAL A 116 10.17 1.30 20.66
CA VAL A 116 9.41 2.26 21.48
C VAL A 116 8.41 1.60 22.42
N LEU A 117 8.01 0.33 22.18
CA LEU A 117 7.10 -0.44 23.01
C LEU A 117 7.65 -1.87 23.25
N GLU A 118 7.40 -2.39 24.45
CA GLU A 118 7.62 -3.80 24.80
C GLU A 118 6.46 -4.67 24.27
N LEU A 119 6.49 -5.01 22.98
CA LEU A 119 5.37 -5.60 22.25
C LEU A 119 4.96 -6.99 22.78
N GLU A 120 5.92 -7.84 23.12
CA GLU A 120 5.69 -9.22 23.54
C GLU A 120 5.05 -9.34 24.92
N ALA A 121 5.35 -8.39 25.81
CA ALA A 121 4.81 -8.33 27.17
C ALA A 121 3.66 -7.32 27.30
N MET A 122 3.26 -6.69 26.19
CA MET A 122 2.27 -5.62 26.20
C MET A 122 0.91 -6.13 26.71
N THR A 123 0.50 -5.59 27.85
CA THR A 123 -0.81 -5.80 28.46
C THR A 123 -1.42 -4.43 28.79
N GLY A 124 -2.75 -4.36 28.88
CA GLY A 124 -3.44 -3.10 29.20
C GLY A 124 -3.92 -2.33 27.95
N PRO A 125 -3.98 -0.99 28.01
CA PRO A 125 -4.63 -0.19 26.98
C PRO A 125 -3.82 -0.16 25.67
N ALA A 126 -4.52 0.14 24.57
CA ALA A 126 -3.89 0.41 23.28
C ALA A 126 -2.93 1.61 23.38
N GLN A 127 -1.79 1.52 22.71
CA GLN A 127 -0.75 2.56 22.71
C GLN A 127 -0.35 2.90 21.27
N ALA A 128 -0.40 4.20 20.95
CA ALA A 128 0.17 4.72 19.72
C ALA A 128 1.69 4.73 19.83
N HIS A 129 2.36 4.12 18.87
CA HIS A 129 3.82 4.10 18.78
C HIS A 129 4.36 4.98 17.65
N PHE A 130 3.45 5.59 16.88
CA PHE A 130 3.75 6.54 15.82
C PHE A 130 2.56 7.47 15.60
N ASP A 131 2.86 8.75 15.42
CA ASP A 131 1.94 9.81 15.04
C ASP A 131 2.72 10.82 14.18
N GLY A 132 2.34 10.97 12.92
CA GLY A 132 3.11 11.76 11.97
C GLY A 132 2.49 11.78 10.57
N THR A 133 3.31 12.08 9.56
CA THR A 133 2.85 12.11 8.17
C THR A 133 2.79 10.70 7.56
N ALA A 134 2.04 10.55 6.48
CA ALA A 134 2.08 9.31 5.70
C ALA A 134 3.45 9.06 5.07
N ARG A 135 4.22 10.11 4.74
CA ARG A 135 5.61 9.97 4.28
C ARG A 135 6.47 9.29 5.34
N ASP A 136 6.47 9.83 6.55
CA ASP A 136 7.28 9.31 7.65
C ASP A 136 6.85 7.88 8.00
N ALA A 137 5.54 7.61 8.03
CA ALA A 137 5.03 6.27 8.26
C ALA A 137 5.54 5.28 7.20
N ALA A 138 5.48 5.64 5.91
CA ALA A 138 5.93 4.79 4.81
C ALA A 138 7.44 4.50 4.85
N LEU A 139 8.26 5.51 5.18
CA LEU A 139 9.71 5.38 5.25
C LEU A 139 10.19 4.65 6.51
N LEU A 140 9.57 4.91 7.67
CA LEU A 140 9.96 4.30 8.96
C LEU A 140 9.36 2.90 9.16
N TYR A 141 8.21 2.62 8.54
CA TYR A 141 7.51 1.33 8.63
C TYR A 141 7.28 0.69 7.25
N PRO A 142 8.34 0.44 6.44
CA PRO A 142 8.20 0.03 5.03
C PRO A 142 7.45 -1.29 4.83
N LYS A 143 7.42 -2.17 5.84
CA LYS A 143 6.68 -3.43 5.82
C LYS A 143 5.20 -3.32 6.21
N ASN A 144 4.77 -2.16 6.72
CA ASN A 144 3.45 -2.00 7.35
C ASN A 144 2.63 -0.79 6.85
N ALA A 145 3.25 0.17 6.16
CA ALA A 145 2.63 1.46 5.85
C ALA A 145 2.22 1.63 4.37
N ASN A 146 2.09 0.54 3.59
CA ASN A 146 1.55 0.62 2.22
C ASN A 146 0.11 1.16 2.19
N VAL A 147 -0.70 0.88 3.21
CA VAL A 147 -2.07 1.41 3.31
C VAL A 147 -2.07 2.93 3.53
N ALA A 148 -1.20 3.43 4.41
CA ALA A 148 -1.03 4.87 4.60
C ALA A 148 -0.64 5.58 3.29
N ALA A 149 0.26 4.96 2.52
CA ALA A 149 0.67 5.46 1.22
C ALA A 149 -0.47 5.47 0.19
N ALA A 150 -1.31 4.43 0.16
CA ALA A 150 -2.48 4.37 -0.72
C ALA A 150 -3.49 5.48 -0.40
N VAL A 151 -3.79 5.70 0.90
CA VAL A 151 -4.67 6.79 1.36
C VAL A 151 -4.09 8.15 1.00
N ALA A 152 -2.79 8.35 1.20
CA ALA A 152 -2.11 9.59 0.86
C ALA A 152 -2.19 9.90 -0.65
N LEU A 153 -1.89 8.93 -1.51
CA LEU A 153 -1.92 9.11 -2.97
C LEU A 153 -3.35 9.35 -3.50
N ALA A 154 -4.36 8.71 -2.91
CA ALA A 154 -5.76 8.98 -3.24
C ALA A 154 -6.22 10.36 -2.78
N GLY A 155 -5.73 10.83 -1.62
CA GLY A 155 -6.17 12.04 -0.95
C GLY A 155 -5.18 13.21 -1.04
N LEU A 156 -4.74 13.69 0.13
CA LEU A 156 -4.01 14.96 0.28
C LEU A 156 -2.52 14.89 -0.10
N GLY A 157 -2.00 13.73 -0.48
CA GLY A 157 -0.58 13.47 -0.62
C GLY A 157 0.08 13.06 0.69
N PHE A 158 1.34 12.65 0.59
CA PHE A 158 2.11 12.02 1.68
C PHE A 158 2.33 12.93 2.89
N ASP A 159 2.58 14.21 2.66
CA ASP A 159 2.96 15.16 3.72
C ASP A 159 1.75 15.75 4.46
N ALA A 160 0.59 15.81 3.80
CA ALA A 160 -0.63 16.40 4.35
C ALA A 160 -1.61 15.35 4.92
N THR A 161 -1.37 14.05 4.68
CA THR A 161 -2.14 12.96 5.27
C THR A 161 -1.52 12.57 6.61
N ARG A 162 -2.29 12.67 7.70
CA ARG A 162 -1.85 12.26 9.04
C ARG A 162 -2.01 10.76 9.23
N VAL A 163 -1.08 10.16 9.96
CA VAL A 163 -1.06 8.72 10.24
C VAL A 163 -0.82 8.48 11.73
N GLN A 164 -1.63 7.59 12.30
CA GLN A 164 -1.40 7.03 13.63
C GLN A 164 -1.24 5.50 13.53
N LEU A 165 -0.21 4.95 14.15
CA LEU A 165 -0.01 3.50 14.24
C LEU A 165 -0.09 3.04 15.70
N ILE A 166 -0.95 2.05 15.95
CA ILE A 166 -1.38 1.66 17.30
C ILE A 166 -1.15 0.16 17.51
N ALA A 167 -0.48 -0.18 18.60
CA ALA A 167 -0.47 -1.52 19.16
C ALA A 167 -1.64 -1.64 20.16
N ASP A 168 -2.53 -2.60 19.95
CA ASP A 168 -3.74 -2.79 20.77
C ASP A 168 -3.84 -4.25 21.23
N PRO A 169 -3.58 -4.56 22.52
CA PRO A 169 -3.73 -5.91 23.07
C PRO A 169 -5.15 -6.48 22.96
N GLY A 170 -6.17 -5.61 22.85
CA GLY A 170 -7.56 -6.01 22.65
C GLY A 170 -7.95 -6.25 21.19
N ALA A 171 -7.12 -5.84 20.22
CA ALA A 171 -7.39 -6.09 18.81
C ALA A 171 -7.21 -7.57 18.47
N THR A 172 -8.14 -8.13 17.70
CA THR A 172 -8.09 -9.51 17.20
C THR A 172 -7.71 -9.59 15.72
N ALA A 173 -7.72 -8.46 15.02
CA ALA A 173 -7.46 -8.32 13.59
C ALA A 173 -6.62 -7.07 13.30
N ASN A 174 -6.12 -6.96 12.06
CA ASN A 174 -5.52 -5.72 11.60
C ASN A 174 -6.66 -4.77 11.19
N ILE A 175 -6.73 -3.62 11.85
CA ILE A 175 -7.77 -2.63 11.65
C ILE A 175 -7.17 -1.44 10.91
N HIS A 176 -7.88 -0.98 9.89
CA HIS A 176 -7.54 0.16 9.06
C HIS A 176 -8.69 1.15 9.08
N GLU A 177 -8.46 2.35 9.62
CA GLU A 177 -9.45 3.40 9.76
C GLU A 177 -9.07 4.60 8.88
N ILE A 178 -10.05 5.23 8.23
CA ILE A 178 -9.89 6.51 7.54
C ILE A 178 -10.93 7.48 8.08
N HIS A 179 -10.47 8.63 8.57
CA HIS A 179 -11.30 9.78 8.84
C HIS A 179 -10.92 10.91 7.89
N ALA A 180 -11.90 11.46 7.17
CA ALA A 180 -11.67 12.57 6.26
C ALA A 180 -12.79 13.61 6.35
N GLU A 181 -12.42 14.87 6.18
CA GLU A 181 -13.36 16.00 6.18
C GLU A 181 -13.07 16.92 5.00
N GLY A 182 -14.12 17.53 4.47
CA GLY A 182 -14.03 18.45 3.34
C GLY A 182 -15.36 19.12 3.04
N ASP A 183 -15.46 19.76 1.89
CA ASP A 183 -16.73 20.37 1.45
C ASP A 183 -17.81 19.32 1.15
N PHE A 184 -17.40 18.07 0.91
CA PHE A 184 -18.30 16.92 0.78
C PHE A 184 -18.95 16.48 2.11
N GLY A 185 -18.49 17.00 3.25
CA GLY A 185 -18.90 16.58 4.59
C GLY A 185 -17.80 15.79 5.31
N SER A 186 -18.19 14.70 5.98
CA SER A 186 -17.29 13.84 6.75
C SER A 186 -17.40 12.38 6.33
N LEU A 187 -16.26 11.71 6.15
CA LEU A 187 -16.16 10.27 5.89
C LEU A 187 -15.49 9.58 7.07
N ARG A 188 -16.09 8.48 7.51
CA ARG A 188 -15.47 7.51 8.43
C ARG A 188 -15.56 6.14 7.80
N PHE A 189 -14.45 5.44 7.74
CA PHE A 189 -14.36 4.12 7.13
C PHE A 189 -13.47 3.22 7.98
N GLU A 190 -13.87 1.97 8.14
CA GLU A 190 -13.11 0.96 8.89
C GLU A 190 -13.13 -0.38 8.15
N ILE A 191 -11.98 -1.04 8.09
CA ILE A 191 -11.88 -2.47 7.77
C ILE A 191 -11.14 -3.17 8.91
N ALA A 192 -11.73 -4.23 9.45
CA ALA A 192 -11.05 -5.23 10.27
C ALA A 192 -10.73 -6.46 9.39
N GLY A 193 -9.48 -6.56 8.96
CA GLY A 193 -9.04 -7.55 7.97
C GLY A 193 -8.42 -8.81 8.58
N ASN A 194 -8.76 -9.96 8.00
CA ASN A 194 -8.08 -11.22 8.23
C ASN A 194 -6.75 -11.28 7.47
N THR A 195 -5.79 -12.03 8.01
CA THR A 195 -4.52 -12.34 7.34
C THR A 195 -4.63 -13.58 6.48
N LEU A 196 -3.72 -13.75 5.51
CA LEU A 196 -3.67 -14.97 4.71
C LEU A 196 -3.36 -16.21 5.57
N PRO A 197 -3.97 -17.38 5.27
CA PRO A 197 -3.54 -18.66 5.84
C PRO A 197 -2.04 -18.88 5.56
N GLY A 198 -1.24 -19.14 6.60
CA GLY A 198 0.21 -19.36 6.47
C GLY A 198 1.08 -18.11 6.35
N ASN A 199 0.51 -16.91 6.23
CA ASN A 199 1.26 -15.64 6.28
C ASN A 199 0.52 -14.58 7.11
N PRO A 200 0.72 -14.57 8.44
CA PRO A 200 0.03 -13.64 9.36
C PRO A 200 0.45 -12.17 9.19
N ARG A 201 1.45 -11.88 8.34
CA ARG A 201 1.90 -10.50 8.08
C ARG A 201 1.17 -9.85 6.90
N THR A 202 0.51 -10.65 6.05
CA THR A 202 -0.14 -10.16 4.84
C THR A 202 -1.65 -10.21 4.99
N SER A 203 -2.32 -9.08 4.73
CA SER A 203 -3.78 -9.02 4.68
C SER A 203 -4.30 -9.82 3.49
N ALA A 204 -5.32 -10.64 3.70
CA ALA A 204 -5.97 -11.39 2.62
C ALA A 204 -6.57 -10.44 1.56
N LEU A 205 -7.12 -9.31 2.00
CA LEU A 205 -7.70 -8.31 1.11
C LEU A 205 -6.64 -7.68 0.18
N ALA A 206 -5.39 -7.55 0.62
CA ALA A 206 -4.33 -7.03 -0.23
C ALA A 206 -4.09 -7.93 -1.46
N ALA A 207 -4.04 -9.26 -1.27
CA ALA A 207 -3.93 -10.20 -2.38
C ALA A 207 -5.18 -10.18 -3.28
N MET A 208 -6.37 -10.14 -2.69
CA MET A 208 -7.63 -10.04 -3.42
C MET A 208 -7.72 -8.76 -4.25
N SER A 209 -7.21 -7.64 -3.75
CA SER A 209 -7.19 -6.36 -4.46
C SER A 209 -6.38 -6.43 -5.75
N MET A 210 -5.25 -7.15 -5.75
CA MET A 210 -4.45 -7.33 -6.96
C MET A 210 -5.18 -8.17 -8.01
N VAL A 211 -5.79 -9.27 -7.59
CA VAL A 211 -6.61 -10.12 -8.50
C VAL A 211 -7.79 -9.32 -9.06
N LYS A 212 -8.46 -8.52 -8.22
CA LYS A 212 -9.53 -7.62 -8.66
C LYS A 212 -9.03 -6.64 -9.71
N GLU A 213 -7.87 -6.00 -9.52
CA GLU A 213 -7.38 -5.02 -10.50
C GLU A 213 -7.02 -5.67 -11.83
N ILE A 214 -6.43 -6.86 -11.81
CA ILE A 214 -6.16 -7.61 -13.04
C ILE A 214 -7.47 -7.94 -13.77
N ALA A 215 -8.49 -8.41 -13.04
CA ALA A 215 -9.80 -8.71 -13.63
C ALA A 215 -10.50 -7.44 -14.17
N ALA A 216 -10.34 -6.30 -13.49
CA ALA A 216 -10.94 -5.04 -13.90
C ALA A 216 -10.37 -4.50 -15.23
N MET A 217 -9.09 -4.75 -15.51
CA MET A 217 -8.45 -4.33 -16.77
C MET A 217 -9.08 -4.95 -18.03
N SER A 218 -9.79 -6.07 -17.89
CA SER A 218 -10.46 -6.78 -18.98
C SER A 218 -11.99 -6.77 -18.87
N ALA A 219 -12.55 -6.09 -17.85
CA ALA A 219 -13.99 -6.04 -17.62
C ALA A 219 -14.68 -5.03 -18.56
N PRO A 220 -15.81 -5.40 -19.21
CA PRO A 220 -16.55 -4.49 -20.09
C PRO A 220 -17.33 -3.41 -19.33
N VAL A 221 -17.60 -3.62 -18.05
CA VAL A 221 -18.25 -2.70 -17.11
C VAL A 221 -17.52 -2.80 -15.78
N GLY A 222 -17.20 -1.66 -15.17
CA GLY A 222 -16.46 -1.61 -13.91
C GLY A 222 -16.97 -0.53 -12.97
N PHE A 223 -16.63 -0.70 -11.70
CA PHE A 223 -16.63 0.37 -10.70
C PHE A 223 -15.30 1.12 -10.77
#